data_AF-A0A0G0EKD9-F1
#
_entry.id   AF-A0A0G0EKD9-F1
#
_cell.length_a   1.000
_cell.length_b   1.000
_cell.length_c   1.000
_cell.angle_alpha   90.00
_cell.angle_beta   90.00
_cell.angle_gamma   90.00
#
_symmetry.space_group_name_H-M   'P 1'
#
loop_
_entity.id
_entity.type
_entity.pdbx_description
1 polymer ?
#
loop_
_entity_poly.entity_id
_entity_poly.type
_entity_poly.pdbx_seq_one_letter_code
_entity_poly.pdbx_strand_id
1 'polypeptide(L)'
;MIVLYITYSFRNIPKPTSSFRFGIAAIAALIHDVLVVVGIFAILGHFFNVEIDVLFVTALLTIIGFSVHDTIVVFDRIRENLPKNLSKKFEAVADISITQTLARSLNTSLTVVFVLIALLLFGGESIRWFVVALLIGIISGTYSSIFNATALLTFWEEKLKH
;
A
#
# COMPACT_ATOMS: atom_id res chain seq x y z
N MET A 1 -4.89 13.22 -9.10
CA MET A 1 -4.01 13.91 -8.13
C MET A 1 -2.89 13.00 -7.61
N ILE A 2 -3.17 11.79 -7.11
CA ILE A 2 -2.14 10.84 -6.63
C ILE A 2 -1.13 10.48 -7.73
N VAL A 3 -1.56 10.16 -8.95
CA VAL A 3 -0.67 9.83 -10.07
C VAL A 3 0.26 10.99 -10.44
N LEU A 4 -0.28 12.21 -10.53
CA LEU A 4 0.51 13.41 -10.81
C LEU A 4 1.50 13.70 -9.68
N TYR A 5 1.08 13.53 -8.43
CA TYR A 5 1.95 13.71 -7.27
C TYR A 5 3.07 12.67 -7.23
N ILE A 6 2.77 11.38 -7.44
CA ILE A 6 3.78 10.32 -7.48
C ILE A 6 4.73 10.56 -8.66
N THR A 7 4.21 10.82 -9.87
CA THR A 7 5.04 11.11 -11.04
C THR A 7 5.93 12.33 -10.82
N TYR A 8 5.43 13.38 -10.17
CA TYR A 8 6.18 14.59 -9.85
C TYR A 8 7.19 14.39 -8.72
N SER A 9 6.82 13.69 -7.65
CA SER A 9 7.67 13.37 -6.49
C SER A 9 8.88 12.54 -6.92
N PHE A 10 8.66 11.60 -7.84
CA PHE A 10 9.67 10.69 -8.34
C PHE A 10 10.40 11.18 -9.60
N ARG A 11 10.21 12.43 -10.05
CA ARG A 11 10.81 12.95 -11.30
C ARG A 11 12.34 12.91 -11.40
N ASN A 12 13.03 12.85 -10.26
CA ASN A 12 14.49 12.85 -10.16
C ASN A 12 15.03 11.48 -9.70
N ILE A 13 14.67 10.40 -10.39
CA ILE A 13 15.19 9.05 -10.13
C ILE A 13 16.50 8.81 -10.91
N PRO A 14 17.58 8.32 -10.27
CA PRO A 14 18.79 7.91 -10.97
C PRO A 14 18.52 6.71 -11.89
N LYS A 15 19.03 6.75 -13.13
CA LYS A 15 18.99 5.61 -14.07
C LYS A 15 19.58 4.36 -13.40
N PRO A 16 19.04 3.14 -13.65
CA PRO A 16 18.27 2.75 -14.85
C PRO A 16 16.74 2.88 -14.75
N THR A 17 16.17 3.25 -13.61
CA THR A 17 14.73 3.17 -13.38
C THR A 17 13.98 4.45 -13.78
N SER A 18 12.73 4.31 -14.25
CA SER A 18 11.90 5.45 -14.71
C SER A 18 10.82 5.78 -13.69
N SER A 19 10.63 7.07 -13.40
CA SER A 19 9.59 7.61 -12.50
C SER A 19 8.17 7.16 -12.86
N PHE A 20 7.94 6.89 -14.14
CA PHE A 20 6.65 6.38 -14.62
C PHE A 20 6.36 4.96 -14.13
N ARG A 21 7.39 4.12 -13.97
CA ARG A 21 7.25 2.72 -13.49
C ARG A 21 6.83 2.66 -12.03
N PHE A 22 7.42 3.53 -11.20
CA PHE A 22 7.02 3.71 -9.80
C PHE A 22 5.56 4.16 -9.71
N GLY A 23 5.14 5.11 -10.56
CA GLY A 23 3.74 5.53 -10.68
C GLY A 23 2.78 4.37 -10.96
N ILE A 24 3.06 3.59 -12.00
CA ILE A 24 2.22 2.44 -12.39
C ILE A 24 2.17 1.38 -11.29
N ALA A 25 3.32 1.03 -10.71
CA ALA A 25 3.39 0.02 -9.66
C ALA A 25 2.58 0.41 -8.42
N ALA A 26 2.65 1.68 -8.00
CA ALA A 26 1.84 2.20 -6.90
C ALA A 26 0.34 2.16 -7.20
N ILE A 27 -0.07 2.52 -8.42
CA ILE A 27 -1.48 2.47 -8.82
C ILE A 27 -1.98 1.02 -8.85
N ALA A 28 -1.19 0.09 -9.39
CA ALA A 28 -1.57 -1.32 -9.44
C ALA A 28 -1.76 -1.91 -8.04
N ALA A 29 -0.85 -1.59 -7.11
CA ALA A 29 -0.97 -1.99 -5.70
C ALA A 29 -2.23 -1.38 -5.04
N LEU A 30 -2.50 -0.09 -5.28
CA LEU A 30 -3.71 0.56 -4.75
C LEU A 30 -5.00 -0.06 -5.30
N ILE A 31 -5.05 -0.37 -6.60
CA ILE A 31 -6.21 -1.02 -7.22
C ILE A 31 -6.44 -2.39 -6.58
N HIS A 32 -5.37 -3.16 -6.37
CA HIS A 32 -5.45 -4.43 -5.67
C HIS A 32 -6.04 -4.26 -4.25
N ASP A 33 -5.56 -3.27 -3.48
CA ASP A 33 -6.02 -3.06 -2.10
C ASP A 33 -7.51 -2.70 -2.04
N VAL A 34 -7.99 -1.85 -2.95
CA VAL A 34 -9.40 -1.50 -3.07
C VAL A 34 -10.22 -2.73 -3.48
N LEU A 35 -9.75 -3.52 -4.45
CA LEU A 35 -10.44 -4.73 -4.90
C LEU A 35 -10.56 -5.78 -3.81
N VAL A 36 -9.54 -5.94 -2.96
CA VAL A 36 -9.58 -6.87 -1.82
C VAL A 36 -10.70 -6.48 -0.86
N VAL A 37 -10.77 -5.20 -0.47
CA VAL A 37 -11.78 -4.72 0.49
C VAL A 37 -13.19 -4.82 -0.10
N VAL A 38 -13.37 -4.38 -1.35
CA VAL A 38 -14.66 -4.47 -2.05
C VAL A 38 -15.07 -5.93 -2.26
N GLY A 39 -14.14 -6.81 -2.64
CA GLY A 39 -14.41 -8.23 -2.84
C GLY A 39 -14.83 -8.94 -1.55
N ILE A 40 -14.17 -8.66 -0.43
CA ILE A 40 -14.56 -9.21 0.87
C ILE A 40 -15.94 -8.68 1.29
N PHE A 41 -16.21 -7.39 1.11
CA PHE A 41 -17.51 -6.81 1.43
C PHE A 41 -18.63 -7.30 0.51
N ALA A 42 -18.35 -7.64 -0.75
CA ALA A 42 -19.32 -8.29 -1.63
C ALA A 42 -19.71 -9.68 -1.12
N ILE A 43 -18.73 -10.46 -0.64
CA ILE A 43 -18.98 -11.77 -0.01
C ILE A 43 -19.78 -11.59 1.29
N LEU A 44 -19.39 -10.64 2.14
CA LEU A 44 -20.11 -10.35 3.39
C LEU A 44 -21.55 -9.85 3.13
N GLY A 45 -21.75 -9.03 2.10
CA GLY A 45 -23.07 -8.59 1.65
C GLY A 45 -23.95 -9.77 1.24
N HIS A 46 -23.40 -10.73 0.50
CA HIS A 46 -24.13 -11.92 0.07
C HIS A 46 -24.51 -12.87 1.21
N PHE A 47 -23.60 -13.13 2.16
CA PHE A 47 -23.82 -14.13 3.23
C PHE A 47 -24.40 -13.55 4.53
N PHE A 48 -24.11 -12.29 4.84
CA PHE A 48 -24.45 -11.66 6.12
C PHE A 48 -25.31 -10.40 5.95
N ASN A 49 -25.78 -10.08 4.73
CA ASN A 49 -26.57 -8.88 4.41
C ASN A 49 -25.89 -7.58 4.89
N VAL A 50 -24.57 -7.50 4.77
CA VAL A 50 -23.83 -6.27 5.05
C VAL A 50 -24.12 -5.24 3.96
N GLU A 51 -24.58 -4.06 4.36
CA GLU A 51 -24.88 -2.96 3.45
C GLU A 51 -23.63 -2.09 3.20
N ILE A 52 -23.53 -1.58 1.98
CA ILE A 52 -22.55 -0.56 1.62
C ILE A 52 -23.17 0.81 1.82
N ASP A 53 -22.69 1.52 2.82
CA ASP A 53 -23.17 2.86 3.19
C ASP A 53 -22.09 3.94 2.95
N VAL A 54 -22.38 5.18 3.36
CA VAL A 54 -21.43 6.29 3.24
C VAL A 54 -20.17 6.06 4.08
N LEU A 55 -20.28 5.36 5.20
CA LEU A 55 -19.12 5.03 6.03
C LEU A 55 -18.20 4.05 5.30
N PHE A 56 -18.73 3.05 4.59
CA PHE A 56 -17.92 2.16 3.76
C PHE A 56 -17.09 2.93 2.72
N VAL A 57 -17.70 3.89 2.01
CA VAL A 57 -16.97 4.73 1.04
C VAL A 57 -15.90 5.57 1.74
N THR A 58 -16.20 6.07 2.94
CA THR A 58 -15.23 6.80 3.77
C THR A 58 -14.05 5.90 4.16
N ALA A 59 -14.30 4.65 4.53
CA ALA A 59 -13.26 3.68 4.84
C ALA A 59 -12.35 3.43 3.63
N LEU A 60 -12.92 3.22 2.44
CA LEU A 60 -12.15 3.04 1.21
C LEU A 60 -11.22 4.22 0.93
N LEU A 61 -11.71 5.45 1.10
CA LEU A 61 -10.90 6.65 0.89
C LEU A 61 -9.73 6.72 1.90
N THR A 62 -9.97 6.34 3.16
CA THR A 62 -8.91 6.25 4.18
C THR A 62 -7.88 5.19 3.82
N ILE A 63 -8.31 4.01 3.39
CA ILE A 63 -7.42 2.89 3.01
C ILE A 63 -6.53 3.29 1.83
N ILE A 64 -7.09 3.96 0.82
CA ILE A 64 -6.34 4.52 -0.31
C ILE A 64 -5.23 5.46 0.19
N GLY A 65 -5.54 6.34 1.15
CA GLY A 65 -4.56 7.26 1.72
C GLY A 65 -3.42 6.53 2.46
N PHE A 66 -3.76 5.55 3.28
CA PHE A 66 -2.78 4.75 4.03
C PHE A 66 -1.88 3.92 3.12
N SER A 67 -2.46 3.20 2.15
CA SER A 67 -1.72 2.36 1.21
C SER A 67 -0.74 3.17 0.35
N VAL A 68 -1.18 4.34 -0.14
CA VAL A 68 -0.32 5.24 -0.93
C VAL A 68 0.81 5.80 -0.08
N HIS A 69 0.54 6.17 1.18
CA HIS A 69 1.56 6.67 2.09
C HIS A 69 2.68 5.63 2.30
N ASP A 70 2.32 4.40 2.63
CA ASP A 70 3.31 3.32 2.83
C ASP A 70 4.10 3.03 1.55
N THR A 71 3.42 2.97 0.40
CA THR A 71 4.07 2.76 -0.90
C THR A 71 5.09 3.85 -1.22
N ILE A 72 4.76 5.12 -0.96
CA ILE A 72 5.67 6.25 -1.18
C ILE A 72 6.92 6.13 -0.29
N VAL A 73 6.75 5.76 0.98
CA VAL A 73 7.88 5.62 1.93
C VAL A 73 8.87 4.54 1.46
N VAL A 74 8.36 3.38 1.02
CA VAL A 74 9.20 2.29 0.47
C VAL A 74 9.91 2.77 -0.81
N PHE A 75 9.16 3.39 -1.73
CA PHE A 75 9.69 3.84 -3.01
C PHE A 75 10.73 4.94 -2.89
N ASP A 76 10.52 5.88 -1.97
CA ASP A 76 11.50 6.92 -1.67
C ASP A 76 12.78 6.31 -1.11
N ARG A 77 12.66 5.28 -0.26
CA ARG A 77 13.84 4.57 0.26
C ARG A 77 14.60 3.81 -0.82
N ILE A 78 13.91 3.14 -1.75
CA ILE A 78 14.52 2.50 -2.92
C ILE A 78 15.31 3.53 -3.73
N ARG A 79 14.70 4.68 -4.01
CA ARG A 79 15.33 5.78 -4.75
C ARG A 79 16.57 6.32 -4.03
N GLU A 80 16.53 6.45 -2.71
CA GLU A 80 17.65 6.93 -1.90
C GLU A 80 18.83 5.93 -1.86
N ASN A 81 18.52 4.62 -1.84
CA ASN A 81 19.53 3.56 -1.78
C ASN A 81 20.14 3.21 -3.14
N LEU A 82 19.47 3.52 -4.25
CA LEU A 82 19.92 3.24 -5.61
C LEU A 82 21.30 3.85 -5.95
N PRO A 83 21.58 5.15 -5.72
CA PRO A 83 22.91 5.72 -5.99
C PRO A 83 23.99 5.24 -4.99
N LYS A 84 23.58 4.82 -3.78
CA LYS A 84 24.50 4.34 -2.74
C LYS A 84 24.98 2.90 -2.99
N ASN A 85 24.29 2.15 -3.85
CA ASN A 85 24.53 0.73 -4.10
C ASN A 85 24.64 0.42 -5.61
N LEU A 86 25.31 1.29 -6.37
CA LEU A 86 25.46 1.19 -7.84
C LEU A 86 26.01 -0.16 -8.34
N SER A 87 26.76 -0.90 -7.52
CA SER A 87 27.32 -2.22 -7.86
C SER A 87 26.36 -3.39 -7.62
N LYS A 88 25.24 -3.18 -6.91
CA LYS A 88 24.27 -4.23 -6.58
C LYS A 88 23.16 -4.31 -7.64
N LYS A 89 22.55 -5.50 -7.78
CA LYS A 89 21.33 -5.67 -8.56
C LYS A 89 20.20 -4.85 -7.94
N PHE A 90 19.26 -4.39 -8.77
CA PHE A 90 18.11 -3.59 -8.33
C PHE A 90 17.29 -4.32 -7.26
N GLU A 91 17.09 -5.63 -7.41
CA GLU A 91 16.42 -6.50 -6.44
C GLU A 91 17.07 -6.43 -5.04
N ALA A 92 18.40 -6.52 -4.96
CA ALA A 92 19.12 -6.42 -3.69
C ALA A 92 18.98 -5.02 -3.06
N VAL A 93 18.92 -3.96 -3.87
CA VAL A 93 18.67 -2.59 -3.38
C VAL A 93 17.23 -2.47 -2.85
N ALA A 94 16.27 -3.06 -3.55
CA ALA A 94 14.88 -3.08 -3.15
C ALA A 94 14.67 -3.83 -1.83
N ASP A 95 15.27 -5.00 -1.66
CA ASP A 95 15.21 -5.80 -0.43
C ASP A 95 15.80 -5.07 0.79
N ILE A 96 16.97 -4.45 0.63
CA ILE A 96 17.56 -3.59 1.66
C ILE A 96 16.62 -2.44 2.03
N SER A 97 15.96 -1.84 1.03
CA SER A 97 15.07 -0.71 1.24
C SER A 97 13.80 -1.12 1.98
N ILE A 98 13.20 -2.27 1.61
CA ILE A 98 12.08 -2.86 2.34
C ILE A 98 12.45 -3.06 3.80
N THR A 99 13.58 -3.73 4.07
CA THR A 99 14.00 -4.05 5.44
C THR A 99 14.17 -2.79 6.29
N GLN A 100 14.67 -1.69 5.70
CA GLN A 100 14.84 -0.41 6.39
C GLN A 100 13.52 0.31 6.68
N THR A 101 12.50 0.15 5.85
CA THR A 101 11.18 0.78 6.04
C THR A 101 10.19 -0.09 6.81
N LEU A 102 10.42 -1.41 6.85
CA LEU A 102 9.51 -2.41 7.43
C LEU A 102 9.09 -2.07 8.87
N ALA A 103 10.06 -1.80 9.75
CA ALA A 103 9.78 -1.48 11.15
C ALA A 103 8.91 -0.23 11.30
N ARG A 104 9.12 0.79 10.45
CA ARG A 104 8.32 2.02 10.46
C ARG A 104 6.89 1.74 10.02
N SER A 105 6.71 1.13 8.85
CA SER A 105 5.37 0.86 8.28
C SER A 105 4.57 -0.10 9.15
N LEU A 106 5.21 -1.13 9.71
CA LEU A 106 4.56 -2.02 10.68
C LEU A 106 4.14 -1.28 11.95
N ASN A 107 4.98 -0.41 12.52
CA ASN A 107 4.60 0.33 13.71
C ASN A 107 3.41 1.27 13.46
N THR A 108 3.40 1.97 12.33
CA THR A 108 2.29 2.85 11.95
C THR A 108 0.99 2.04 11.79
N SER A 109 1.02 0.96 11.01
CA SER A 109 -0.15 0.11 10.76
C SER A 109 -0.65 -0.59 12.02
N LEU A 110 0.24 -1.16 12.83
CA LEU A 110 -0.11 -1.82 14.10
C LEU A 110 -0.78 -0.84 15.06
N THR A 111 -0.27 0.39 15.17
CA THR A 111 -0.89 1.41 16.03
C THR A 111 -2.34 1.65 15.62
N VAL A 112 -2.62 1.75 14.31
CA VAL A 112 -3.99 1.91 13.83
C VAL A 112 -4.82 0.65 14.05
N VAL A 113 -4.26 -0.53 13.80
CA VAL A 113 -4.92 -1.82 14.06
C VAL A 113 -5.34 -1.94 15.53
N PHE A 114 -4.50 -1.56 16.49
CA PHE A 114 -4.87 -1.56 17.91
C PHE A 114 -6.05 -0.65 18.22
N VAL A 115 -6.07 0.56 17.64
CA VAL A 115 -7.19 1.50 17.79
C VAL A 115 -8.46 0.91 17.16
N LEU A 116 -8.37 0.32 15.98
CA LEU A 116 -9.51 -0.30 15.30
C LEU A 116 -10.05 -1.53 16.05
N ILE A 117 -9.18 -2.35 16.64
CA ILE A 117 -9.60 -3.47 17.49
C ILE A 117 -10.35 -2.95 18.72
N ALA A 118 -9.85 -1.89 19.37
CA ALA A 118 -10.57 -1.28 20.49
C ALA A 118 -11.95 -0.75 20.05
N LEU A 119 -12.04 -0.10 18.88
CA LEU A 119 -13.32 0.35 18.33
C LEU A 119 -14.23 -0.81 17.91
N LEU A 120 -13.68 -1.95 17.50
CA LEU A 120 -14.47 -3.13 17.16
C LEU A 120 -15.08 -3.81 18.40
N LEU A 121 -14.35 -3.80 19.53
CA LEU A 121 -14.79 -4.40 20.78
C LEU A 121 -15.69 -3.48 21.62
N PHE A 122 -15.39 -2.19 21.65
CA PHE A 122 -16.04 -1.21 22.53
C PHE A 122 -16.85 -0.15 21.78
N GLY A 123 -16.80 -0.13 20.45
CA GLY A 123 -17.60 0.78 19.63
C GLY A 123 -19.05 0.35 19.48
N GLY A 124 -19.86 1.23 18.91
CA GLY A 124 -21.27 0.96 18.63
C GLY A 124 -21.48 0.14 17.36
N GLU A 125 -22.61 -0.56 17.28
CA GLU A 125 -23.03 -1.35 16.10
C GLU A 125 -23.07 -0.51 14.80
N SER A 126 -23.38 0.79 14.90
CA SER A 126 -23.47 1.69 13.74
C SER A 126 -22.16 1.90 12.99
N ILE A 127 -21.01 1.72 13.64
CA ILE A 127 -19.69 1.88 13.01
C ILE A 127 -18.96 0.55 12.82
N ARG A 128 -19.59 -0.57 13.20
CA ARG A 128 -18.92 -1.88 13.23
C ARG A 128 -18.38 -2.28 11.87
N TRP A 129 -19.21 -2.20 10.83
CA TRP A 129 -18.81 -2.53 9.46
C TRP A 129 -17.80 -1.55 8.86
N PHE A 130 -17.89 -0.27 9.23
CA PHE A 130 -16.87 0.72 8.91
C PHE A 130 -15.49 0.36 9.48
N VAL A 131 -15.44 -0.01 10.77
CA VAL A 131 -14.21 -0.41 11.44
C VAL A 131 -13.66 -1.71 10.85
N VAL A 132 -14.53 -2.68 10.53
CA VAL A 132 -14.14 -3.92 9.83
C VAL A 132 -13.53 -3.63 8.46
N ALA A 133 -14.12 -2.72 7.68
CA ALA A 133 -13.58 -2.30 6.38
C ALA A 133 -12.17 -1.72 6.52
N LEU A 134 -12.00 -0.78 7.47
CA LEU A 134 -10.69 -0.19 7.76
C LEU A 134 -9.66 -1.23 8.20
N LEU A 135 -10.05 -2.18 9.06
CA LEU A 135 -9.16 -3.20 9.58
C LEU A 135 -8.64 -4.10 8.45
N ILE A 136 -9.54 -4.59 7.60
CA ILE A 136 -9.20 -5.42 6.43
C ILE A 136 -8.29 -4.63 5.48
N GLY A 137 -8.66 -3.38 5.18
CA GLY A 137 -7.92 -2.55 4.25
C GLY A 137 -6.52 -2.18 4.72
N ILE A 138 -6.33 -1.90 6.01
CA ILE A 138 -5.01 -1.59 6.56
C ILE A 138 -4.14 -2.84 6.58
N ILE A 139 -4.66 -3.99 7.01
CA ILE A 139 -3.89 -5.24 7.02
C ILE A 139 -3.46 -5.62 5.59
N SER A 140 -4.39 -5.57 4.63
CA SER A 140 -4.09 -5.85 3.21
C SER A 140 -3.12 -4.83 2.62
N GLY A 141 -3.33 -3.54 2.87
CA GLY A 141 -2.53 -2.45 2.30
C GLY A 141 -1.10 -2.41 2.83
N THR A 142 -0.89 -2.69 4.12
CA THR A 142 0.46 -2.81 4.69
C THR A 142 1.23 -3.98 4.06
N TYR A 143 0.58 -5.14 3.86
CA TYR A 143 1.21 -6.24 3.15
C TYR A 143 1.52 -5.90 1.68
N SER A 144 0.55 -5.33 0.97
CA SER A 144 0.64 -5.03 -0.46
C SER A 144 1.70 -3.97 -0.80
N SER A 145 1.78 -2.89 -0.01
CA SER A 145 2.77 -1.83 -0.21
C SER A 145 4.22 -2.31 0.00
N ILE A 146 4.44 -3.26 0.91
CA ILE A 146 5.77 -3.80 1.20
C ILE A 146 6.18 -4.84 0.15
N PHE A 147 5.29 -5.82 -0.12
CA PHE A 147 5.64 -7.00 -0.92
C PHE A 147 5.19 -6.88 -2.38
N ASN A 148 3.93 -6.55 -2.67
CA ASN A 148 3.41 -6.54 -4.04
C ASN A 148 3.99 -5.39 -4.86
N ALA A 149 4.04 -4.17 -4.31
CA ALA A 149 4.55 -3.01 -5.03
C ALA A 149 6.03 -3.17 -5.40
N THR A 150 6.83 -3.70 -4.47
CA THR A 150 8.27 -3.91 -4.69
C THR A 150 8.55 -5.12 -5.60
N ALA A 151 7.78 -6.21 -5.48
CA ALA A 151 7.88 -7.37 -6.37
C ALA A 151 7.53 -7.00 -7.82
N LEU A 152 6.48 -6.19 -8.02
CA LEU A 152 6.09 -5.74 -9.37
C LEU A 152 7.17 -4.84 -9.99
N LEU A 153 7.76 -3.95 -9.19
CA LEU A 153 8.82 -3.06 -9.64
C LEU A 153 10.13 -3.81 -9.97
N THR A 154 10.50 -4.78 -9.14
CA THR A 154 11.70 -5.62 -9.36
C THR A 154 11.54 -6.53 -10.58
N PHE A 155 10.38 -7.18 -10.74
CA PHE A 155 10.07 -7.99 -11.92
C PHE A 155 10.13 -7.17 -13.23
N TRP A 156 9.61 -5.94 -13.21
CA TRP A 156 9.66 -5.06 -14.39
C TRP A 156 11.10 -4.69 -14.75
N GLU A 157 11.93 -4.34 -13.76
CA GLU A 157 13.34 -3.99 -13.99
C GLU A 157 14.20 -5.19 -14.43
N GLU A 158 13.90 -6.40 -13.95
CA GLU A 158 14.65 -7.61 -14.32
C GLU A 158 14.36 -8.04 -15.77
N LYS A 159 13.11 -7.92 -16.23
CA LYS A 159 12.70 -8.28 -17.59
C LYS A 159 13.28 -7.36 -18.68
N LEU A 160 13.81 -6.19 -18.30
CA LEU A 160 14.40 -5.18 -19.19
C LEU A 160 15.95 -5.17 -19.18
N LYS A 161 16.58 -6.02 -18.36
CA LYS A 161 18.04 -6.27 -18.43
C LYS A 161 18.41 -7.34 -19.46
N HIS A 162 17.45 -7.75 -20.30
CA HIS A 162 17.68 -8.43 -21.58
C HIS A 162 17.47 -7.44 -22.73
#